data_AF-A0AAV9FMX8-F1
#
_entry.id   AF-A0AAV9FMX8-F1
#
_cell.length_a   1.000
_cell.length_b   1.000
_cell.length_c   1.000
_cell.angle_alpha   90.00
_cell.angle_beta   90.00
_cell.angle_gamma   90.00
#
_symmetry.space_group_name_H-M   'P 1'
#
loop_
_entity.id
_entity.type
_entity.pdbx_description
1 polymer ?
#
loop_
_entity_poly.entity_id
_entity_poly.type
_entity_poly.pdbx_seq_one_letter_code
_entity_poly.pdbx_strand_id
1 'polypeptide(L)'
;MSLRYFIDTNIFGKLIKDKNYFEIFSLETKRYNDFPNLFSIYFTPFSILEYLGIKVKNPNIKYSSNLKKETIDAEIIRIVNESYLYYMSQVEIRREYILQVAESAASFVDEKNFYFGSFCDYIVNHTTLKKDLALHLTANYIYNFRFPSNLRRFISAQLSYDLFRNNMLPYSVSKFRLIESDWDTQWSRFNNESEGRLSPYDKALRLKANGDNVDCDIIHHAVMGFEDNRKTYPVYIFTADSPGIVIPRISVYKGLVRFVDYWIHKTNASDAKYFIKNSEGIIVFIDQKGKVIGKKNVTEIPTFGKAP
;
A
#
# COMPACT_ATOMS: atom_id res chain seq x y z
N MET A 1 -17.28 8.36 14.24
CA MET A 1 -16.19 7.63 13.55
C MET A 1 -15.96 8.31 12.22
N SER A 2 -14.77 8.84 11.93
CA SER A 2 -14.46 9.34 10.59
C SER A 2 -14.05 8.15 9.72
N LEU A 3 -14.95 7.72 8.84
CA LEU A 3 -14.64 6.73 7.81
C LEU A 3 -13.48 7.24 6.93
N ARG A 4 -12.59 6.35 6.55
CA ARG A 4 -11.46 6.64 5.66
C ARG A 4 -11.75 6.02 4.30
N TYR A 5 -11.70 6.83 3.25
CA TYR A 5 -11.97 6.41 1.88
C TYR A 5 -10.68 6.47 1.06
N PHE A 6 -10.27 5.37 0.46
CA PHE A 6 -9.20 5.33 -0.52
C PHE A 6 -9.77 5.12 -1.91
N ILE A 7 -9.27 5.87 -2.88
CA ILE A 7 -9.67 5.76 -4.27
C ILE A 7 -8.44 5.41 -5.10
N ASP A 8 -8.57 4.33 -5.86
CA ASP A 8 -7.61 3.92 -6.90
C ASP A 8 -7.38 5.07 -7.91
N THR A 9 -6.12 5.29 -8.29
CA THR A 9 -5.70 6.34 -9.23
C THR A 9 -6.46 6.27 -10.56
N ASN A 10 -6.84 5.07 -11.01
CA ASN A 10 -7.62 4.88 -12.24
C ASN A 10 -9.05 5.42 -12.13
N ILE A 11 -9.70 5.25 -10.98
CA ILE A 11 -11.01 5.86 -10.71
C ILE A 11 -10.84 7.36 -10.60
N PHE A 12 -9.86 7.82 -9.81
CA PHE A 12 -9.65 9.23 -9.55
C PHE A 12 -9.37 10.02 -10.85
N GLY A 13 -8.53 9.48 -11.73
CA GLY A 13 -8.27 10.09 -13.04
C GLY A 13 -9.53 10.21 -13.91
N LYS A 14 -10.45 9.24 -13.85
CA LYS A 14 -11.74 9.31 -14.56
C LYS A 14 -12.70 10.30 -13.93
N LEU A 15 -12.81 10.32 -12.59
CA LEU A 15 -13.66 11.28 -11.87
C LEU A 15 -13.34 12.72 -12.23
N ILE A 16 -12.08 13.00 -12.57
CA ILE A 16 -11.61 14.34 -12.88
C ILE A 16 -11.81 14.71 -14.35
N LYS A 17 -11.63 13.74 -15.27
CA LYS A 17 -11.60 13.98 -16.72
C LYS A 17 -12.92 13.68 -17.44
N ASP A 18 -13.77 12.84 -16.87
CA ASP A 18 -15.02 12.39 -17.49
C ASP A 18 -16.23 12.82 -16.66
N LYS A 19 -16.94 13.84 -17.15
CA LYS A 19 -18.14 14.40 -16.52
C LYS A 19 -19.26 13.37 -16.36
N ASN A 20 -19.47 12.50 -17.35
CA ASN A 20 -20.53 11.50 -17.29
C ASN A 20 -20.18 10.41 -16.25
N TYR A 21 -18.92 9.98 -16.22
CA TYR A 21 -18.42 9.06 -15.19
C TYR A 21 -18.61 9.65 -13.78
N PHE A 22 -18.26 10.92 -13.61
CA PHE A 22 -18.47 11.67 -12.36
C PHE A 22 -19.93 11.74 -11.93
N GLU A 23 -20.84 12.07 -12.84
CA GLU A 23 -22.28 12.18 -12.55
C GLU A 23 -22.84 10.83 -12.10
N ILE A 24 -22.49 9.75 -12.81
CA ILE A 24 -22.91 8.39 -12.47
C ILE A 24 -22.34 7.97 -11.12
N PHE A 25 -21.03 8.15 -10.90
CA PHE A 25 -20.38 7.79 -9.65
C PHE A 25 -20.96 8.55 -8.44
N SER A 26 -21.21 9.85 -8.61
CA SER A 26 -21.79 10.70 -7.58
C SER A 26 -23.23 10.28 -7.24
N LEU A 27 -24.03 9.89 -8.24
CA LEU A 27 -25.37 9.37 -8.02
C LEU A 27 -25.35 8.02 -7.29
N GLU A 28 -24.49 7.12 -7.74
CA GLU A 28 -24.39 5.76 -7.18
C GLU A 28 -23.92 5.80 -5.72
N THR A 29 -22.87 6.56 -5.42
CA THR A 29 -22.34 6.69 -4.05
C THR A 29 -23.34 7.35 -3.10
N LYS A 30 -24.15 8.31 -3.56
CA LYS A 30 -25.27 8.89 -2.80
C LYS A 30 -26.41 7.90 -2.57
N ARG A 31 -26.78 7.12 -3.60
CA ARG A 31 -27.92 6.19 -3.57
C ARG A 31 -27.78 5.12 -2.49
N TYR A 32 -26.55 4.69 -2.21
CA TYR A 32 -26.32 3.63 -1.23
C TYR A 32 -26.37 4.11 0.23
N ASN A 33 -26.42 5.41 0.53
CA ASN A 33 -26.39 6.01 1.89
C ASN A 33 -25.24 5.55 2.83
N ASP A 34 -24.46 4.55 2.41
CA ASP A 34 -23.30 3.96 3.08
C ASP A 34 -22.03 4.80 2.91
N PHE A 35 -22.04 5.75 1.96
CA PHE A 35 -20.90 6.61 1.63
C PHE A 35 -21.25 8.10 1.80
N PRO A 36 -21.75 8.53 2.97
CA PRO A 36 -22.08 9.92 3.17
C PRO A 36 -20.80 10.75 3.06
N ASN A 37 -20.75 11.62 2.05
CA ASN A 37 -19.69 12.60 1.80
C ASN A 37 -18.28 12.00 1.60
N LEU A 38 -17.98 11.61 0.35
CA LEU A 38 -16.62 11.34 -0.14
C LEU A 38 -15.70 12.58 -0.16
N PHE A 39 -15.99 13.63 0.62
CA PHE A 39 -15.13 14.81 0.75
C PHE A 39 -13.84 14.53 1.55
N SER A 40 -13.80 13.43 2.30
CA SER A 40 -12.62 12.98 3.05
C SER A 40 -11.90 11.81 2.36
N ILE A 41 -11.62 11.95 1.07
CA ILE A 41 -10.77 10.99 0.36
C ILE A 41 -9.34 11.12 0.86
N TYR A 42 -8.78 9.97 1.25
CA TYR A 42 -7.38 9.82 1.56
C TYR A 42 -6.63 9.37 0.31
N PHE A 43 -5.59 10.11 -0.02
CA PHE A 43 -4.65 9.75 -1.07
C PHE A 43 -3.39 9.19 -0.43
N THR A 44 -3.01 7.98 -0.81
CA THR A 44 -1.72 7.43 -0.37
C THR A 44 -0.60 8.27 -1.00
N PRO A 45 0.58 8.37 -0.38
CA PRO A 45 1.71 9.08 -0.97
C PRO A 45 2.05 8.62 -2.39
N PHE A 46 1.95 7.31 -2.68
CA PHE A 46 2.15 6.81 -4.04
C PHE A 46 1.02 7.20 -5.00
N SER A 47 -0.23 7.31 -4.53
CA SER A 47 -1.35 7.76 -5.37
C SER A 47 -1.13 9.18 -5.89
N ILE A 48 -0.59 10.05 -5.05
CA ILE A 48 -0.26 11.44 -5.41
C ILE A 48 0.83 11.46 -6.49
N LEU A 49 1.94 10.74 -6.26
CA LEU A 49 3.05 10.70 -7.20
C LEU A 49 2.65 10.08 -8.55
N GLU A 50 1.91 8.98 -8.51
CA GLU A 50 1.46 8.26 -9.70
C GLU A 50 0.50 9.11 -10.53
N TYR A 51 -0.52 9.70 -9.91
CA TYR A 51 -1.49 10.53 -10.61
C TYR A 51 -0.83 11.73 -11.31
N LEU A 52 0.08 12.41 -10.60
CA LEU A 52 0.81 13.57 -11.13
C LEU A 52 1.98 13.19 -12.05
N GLY A 53 2.29 11.89 -12.21
CA GLY A 53 3.43 11.42 -12.99
C GLY A 53 4.79 11.87 -12.45
N ILE A 54 4.88 12.19 -11.15
CA ILE A 54 6.11 12.65 -10.50
C ILE A 54 7.04 11.46 -10.31
N LYS A 55 8.25 11.55 -10.88
CA LYS A 55 9.29 10.52 -10.76
C LYS A 55 10.36 10.97 -9.78
N VAL A 56 10.55 10.21 -8.71
CA VAL A 56 11.61 10.43 -7.74
C VAL A 56 12.72 9.42 -7.98
N LYS A 57 13.98 9.88 -8.13
CA LYS A 57 15.12 8.99 -8.34
C LYS A 57 15.43 8.22 -7.07
N ASN A 58 15.93 6.98 -7.21
CA ASN A 58 16.41 6.20 -6.08
C ASN A 58 17.84 6.61 -5.70
N PRO A 59 18.19 6.58 -4.40
CA PRO A 59 19.57 6.73 -3.98
C PRO A 59 20.43 5.53 -4.44
N ASN A 60 21.75 5.73 -4.50
CA ASN A 60 22.72 4.67 -4.79
C ASN A 60 23.49 4.29 -3.52
N ILE A 61 22.78 3.70 -2.55
CA ILE A 61 23.39 3.27 -1.28
C ILE A 61 24.00 1.89 -1.47
N LYS A 62 25.28 1.74 -1.11
CA LYS A 62 25.95 0.44 -1.08
C LYS A 62 25.85 -0.16 0.32
N TYR A 63 25.76 -1.48 0.40
CA TYR A 63 25.91 -2.18 1.67
C TYR A 63 27.39 -2.27 2.09
N SER A 64 27.62 -2.39 3.39
CA SER A 64 28.94 -2.52 4.01
C SER A 64 29.67 -3.77 3.53
N SER A 65 30.97 -3.65 3.20
CA SER A 65 31.77 -4.73 2.59
C SER A 65 31.89 -6.00 3.44
N ASN A 66 31.78 -5.88 4.76
CA ASN A 66 31.88 -6.99 5.72
C ASN A 66 30.53 -7.30 6.40
N LEU A 67 29.43 -7.22 5.66
CA LEU A 67 28.10 -7.49 6.20
C LEU A 67 28.00 -8.93 6.72
N LYS A 68 27.61 -9.09 7.99
CA LYS A 68 27.38 -10.38 8.65
C LYS A 68 25.97 -10.41 9.24
N LYS A 69 25.53 -11.58 9.70
CA LYS A 69 24.20 -11.74 10.32
C LYS A 69 24.08 -10.87 11.58
N GLU A 70 25.13 -10.81 12.39
CA GLU A 70 25.15 -10.10 13.67
C GLU A 70 25.07 -8.57 13.51
N THR A 71 25.39 -8.06 12.32
CA THR A 71 25.39 -6.61 12.03
C THR A 71 24.28 -6.19 11.08
N ILE A 72 23.40 -7.10 10.66
CA ILE A 72 22.42 -6.80 9.61
C ILE A 72 21.39 -5.77 10.04
N ASP A 73 20.96 -5.81 11.31
CA ASP A 73 19.92 -4.92 11.80
C ASP A 73 20.40 -3.47 11.74
N ALA A 74 21.62 -3.24 12.22
CA ALA A 74 22.28 -1.94 12.14
C ALA A 74 22.46 -1.50 10.68
N GLU A 75 22.77 -2.43 9.77
CA GLU A 75 22.92 -2.13 8.35
C GLU A 75 21.59 -1.75 7.70
N ILE A 76 20.50 -2.47 7.97
CA ILE A 76 19.17 -2.14 7.46
C ILE A 76 18.75 -0.77 7.98
N ILE A 77 18.91 -0.51 9.29
CA ILE A 77 18.62 0.79 9.90
C ILE A 77 19.44 1.90 9.25
N ARG A 78 20.72 1.67 8.96
CA ARG A 78 21.58 2.63 8.26
C ARG A 78 21.02 2.96 6.87
N ILE A 79 20.69 1.94 6.07
CA ILE A 79 20.15 2.14 4.70
C ILE A 79 18.78 2.82 4.75
N VAL A 80 17.92 2.48 5.71
CA VAL A 80 16.63 3.16 5.96
C VAL A 80 16.86 4.65 6.21
N ASN A 81 17.76 4.98 7.14
CA ASN A 81 18.04 6.37 7.50
C ASN A 81 18.67 7.15 6.35
N GLU A 82 19.66 6.59 5.65
CA GLU A 82 20.31 7.24 4.51
C GLU A 82 19.34 7.48 3.36
N SER A 83 18.51 6.48 3.02
CA SER A 83 17.50 6.64 1.97
C SER A 83 16.43 7.65 2.36
N TYR A 84 15.98 7.66 3.62
CA TYR A 84 15.01 8.64 4.12
C TYR A 84 15.55 10.07 4.03
N LEU A 85 16.79 10.31 4.50
CA LEU A 85 17.43 11.61 4.39
C LEU A 85 17.62 12.04 2.93
N TYR A 86 17.99 11.10 2.06
CA TYR A 86 18.07 11.36 0.62
C TYR A 86 16.72 11.80 0.05
N TYR A 87 15.62 11.06 0.31
CA TYR A 87 14.30 11.42 -0.19
C TYR A 87 13.82 12.75 0.38
N MET A 88 14.05 13.00 1.68
CA MET A 88 13.76 14.27 2.33
C MET A 88 14.49 15.47 1.69
N SER A 89 15.61 15.25 1.01
CA SER A 89 16.32 16.31 0.28
C SER A 89 15.75 16.60 -1.12
N GLN A 90 14.99 15.66 -1.71
CA GLN A 90 14.49 15.76 -3.08
C GLN A 90 13.48 16.90 -3.23
N VAL A 91 13.51 17.56 -4.39
CA VAL A 91 12.61 18.67 -4.73
C VAL A 91 11.23 18.15 -5.07
N GLU A 92 11.17 16.98 -5.70
CA GLU A 92 9.99 16.33 -6.25
C GLU A 92 8.93 15.98 -5.21
N ILE A 93 9.33 15.83 -3.94
CA ILE A 93 8.42 15.53 -2.83
C ILE A 93 8.07 16.76 -1.98
N ARG A 94 8.55 17.95 -2.37
CA ARG A 94 8.19 19.21 -1.70
C ARG A 94 6.76 19.59 -2.08
N ARG A 95 5.99 20.10 -1.12
CA ARG A 95 4.59 20.47 -1.34
C ARG A 95 4.45 21.47 -2.49
N GLU A 96 5.35 22.45 -2.54
CA GLU A 96 5.34 23.51 -3.55
C GLU A 96 5.53 22.94 -4.95
N TYR A 97 6.44 21.99 -5.12
CA TYR A 97 6.67 21.32 -6.40
C TYR A 97 5.44 20.47 -6.80
N ILE A 98 4.89 19.69 -5.87
CA ILE A 98 3.70 18.86 -6.11
C ILE A 98 2.52 19.73 -6.55
N LEU A 99 2.28 20.86 -5.88
CA LEU A 99 1.21 21.80 -6.23
C LEU A 99 1.44 22.46 -7.59
N GLN A 100 2.69 22.81 -7.93
CA GLN A 100 3.03 23.35 -9.25
C GLN A 100 2.74 22.33 -10.38
N VAL A 101 3.06 21.06 -10.16
CA VAL A 101 2.74 19.99 -11.12
C VAL A 101 1.23 19.77 -11.21
N ALA A 102 0.51 19.82 -10.08
CA ALA A 102 -0.95 19.74 -10.06
C ALA A 102 -1.60 20.91 -10.82
N GLU A 103 -1.14 22.15 -10.63
CA GLU A 103 -1.62 23.32 -11.36
C GLU A 103 -1.44 23.16 -12.88
N SER A 104 -0.29 22.64 -13.31
CA SER A 104 -0.05 22.33 -14.73
C SER A 104 -1.06 21.30 -15.26
N ALA A 105 -1.40 20.30 -14.44
CA ALA A 105 -2.40 19.28 -14.76
C ALA A 105 -3.85 19.82 -14.77
N ALA A 106 -4.13 20.90 -14.03
CA ALA A 106 -5.46 21.52 -13.92
C ALA A 106 -6.01 21.98 -15.27
N SER A 107 -5.13 22.34 -16.22
CA SER A 107 -5.51 22.71 -17.59
C SER A 107 -6.29 21.63 -18.36
N PHE A 108 -6.25 20.38 -17.89
CA PHE A 108 -6.95 19.23 -18.48
C PHE A 108 -8.14 18.76 -17.63
N VAL A 109 -8.55 19.57 -16.65
CA VAL A 109 -9.62 19.27 -15.69
C VAL A 109 -10.78 20.24 -15.90
N ASP A 110 -12.01 19.75 -15.79
CA ASP A 110 -13.21 20.61 -15.78
C ASP A 110 -13.16 21.57 -14.59
N GLU A 111 -13.33 22.87 -14.81
CA GLU A 111 -13.28 23.92 -13.77
C GLU A 111 -14.28 23.68 -12.62
N LYS A 112 -15.35 22.92 -12.84
CA LYS A 112 -16.36 22.57 -11.82
C LYS A 112 -16.04 21.27 -11.08
N ASN A 113 -14.88 20.65 -11.32
CA ASN A 113 -14.53 19.37 -10.73
C ASN A 113 -14.06 19.50 -9.26
N PHE A 114 -14.97 19.22 -8.33
CA PHE A 114 -14.68 19.34 -6.90
C PHE A 114 -13.67 18.29 -6.37
N TYR A 115 -13.50 17.14 -7.04
CA TYR A 115 -12.55 16.10 -6.59
C TYR A 115 -11.10 16.54 -6.80
N PHE A 116 -10.83 17.24 -7.90
CA PHE A 116 -9.52 17.83 -8.12
C PHE A 116 -9.21 18.92 -7.10
N GLY A 117 -10.18 19.79 -6.79
CA GLY A 117 -10.07 20.75 -5.68
C GLY A 117 -9.78 20.06 -4.35
N SER A 118 -10.53 19.00 -4.02
CA SER A 118 -10.33 18.20 -2.79
C SER A 118 -8.95 17.56 -2.72
N PHE A 119 -8.38 17.14 -3.85
CA PHE A 119 -7.02 16.61 -3.93
C PHE A 119 -5.95 17.68 -3.68
N CYS A 120 -6.11 18.85 -4.28
CA CYS A 120 -5.23 19.99 -4.00
C CYS A 120 -5.34 20.42 -2.52
N ASP A 121 -6.56 20.50 -1.98
CA ASP A 121 -6.81 20.81 -0.58
C ASP A 121 -6.20 19.77 0.36
N TYR A 122 -6.25 18.49 0.01
CA TYR A 122 -5.55 17.43 0.75
C TYR A 122 -4.05 17.71 0.80
N ILE A 123 -3.40 18.00 -0.33
CA ILE A 123 -1.97 18.30 -0.39
C ILE A 123 -1.59 19.53 0.45
N VAL A 124 -2.41 20.59 0.37
CA VAL A 124 -2.20 21.84 1.13
C VAL A 124 -2.30 21.59 2.63
N ASN A 125 -3.33 20.88 3.06
CA ASN A 125 -3.65 20.69 4.48
C ASN A 125 -2.89 19.53 5.14
N HIS A 126 -2.27 18.63 4.36
CA HIS A 126 -1.51 17.50 4.89
C HIS A 126 -0.13 17.95 5.38
N THR A 127 -0.03 18.19 6.70
CA THR A 127 1.15 18.79 7.34
C THR A 127 2.40 17.91 7.29
N THR A 128 2.23 16.58 7.28
CA THR A 128 3.34 15.60 7.25
C THR A 128 3.68 15.08 5.86
N LEU A 129 3.14 15.67 4.79
CA LEU A 129 3.09 15.04 3.46
C LEU A 129 4.48 14.64 2.96
N LYS A 130 5.44 15.55 3.10
CA LYS A 130 6.83 15.31 2.70
C LYS A 130 7.46 14.15 3.46
N LYS A 131 7.19 14.04 4.77
CA LYS A 131 7.70 12.94 5.60
C LYS A 131 7.06 11.62 5.18
N ASP A 132 5.76 11.62 4.95
CA ASP A 132 5.02 10.42 4.53
C ASP A 132 5.49 9.93 3.14
N LEU A 133 5.68 10.84 2.19
CA LEU A 133 6.28 10.53 0.89
C LEU A 133 7.67 9.91 1.03
N ALA A 134 8.55 10.53 1.83
CA ALA A 134 9.90 10.01 2.04
C ALA A 134 9.89 8.62 2.70
N LEU A 135 9.02 8.38 3.68
CA LEU A 135 8.86 7.08 4.34
C LEU A 135 8.40 6.00 3.37
N HIS A 136 7.37 6.29 2.56
CA HIS A 136 6.85 5.34 1.57
C HIS A 136 7.89 5.03 0.48
N LEU A 137 8.66 6.02 0.03
CA LEU A 137 9.76 5.84 -0.91
C LEU A 137 10.92 5.03 -0.30
N THR A 138 11.31 5.32 0.95
CA THR A 138 12.31 4.54 1.70
C THR A 138 11.92 3.09 1.84
N ALA A 139 10.67 2.82 2.20
CA ALA A 139 10.15 1.47 2.30
C ALA A 139 10.26 0.74 0.96
N ASN A 140 9.79 1.38 -0.12
CA ASN A 140 9.92 0.83 -1.47
C ASN A 140 11.37 0.53 -1.83
N TYR A 141 12.30 1.42 -1.48
CA TYR A 141 13.71 1.25 -1.75
C TYR A 141 14.30 0.05 -1.00
N ILE A 142 14.01 -0.07 0.29
CA ILE A 142 14.50 -1.18 1.13
C ILE A 142 14.00 -2.52 0.65
N TYR A 143 12.73 -2.61 0.27
CA TYR A 143 12.13 -3.88 -0.17
C TYR A 143 12.70 -4.36 -1.52
N ASN A 144 13.15 -3.42 -2.35
CA ASN A 144 13.83 -3.68 -3.62
C ASN A 144 15.37 -3.71 -3.50
N PHE A 145 15.92 -3.54 -2.30
CA PHE A 145 17.36 -3.44 -2.11
C PHE A 145 18.03 -4.79 -2.34
N ARG A 146 19.07 -4.81 -3.18
CA ARG A 146 19.79 -6.04 -3.55
C ARG A 146 20.84 -6.42 -2.52
N PHE A 147 20.40 -7.08 -1.46
CA PHE A 147 21.30 -7.66 -0.46
C PHE A 147 22.04 -8.93 -0.95
N PRO A 148 23.18 -9.27 -0.33
CA PRO A 148 23.91 -10.52 -0.60
C PRO A 148 23.02 -11.76 -0.46
N SER A 149 23.12 -12.69 -1.42
CA SER A 149 22.25 -13.86 -1.52
C SER A 149 22.27 -14.76 -0.27
N ASN A 150 23.44 -14.91 0.35
CA ASN A 150 23.63 -15.68 1.58
C ASN A 150 22.92 -15.10 2.82
N LEU A 151 22.51 -13.83 2.77
CA LEU A 151 21.85 -13.12 3.88
C LEU A 151 20.36 -12.85 3.64
N ARG A 152 19.87 -13.02 2.40
CA ARG A 152 18.49 -12.67 2.02
C ARG A 152 17.44 -13.23 2.96
N ARG A 153 17.53 -14.52 3.33
CA ARG A 153 16.57 -15.16 4.25
C ARG A 153 16.51 -14.49 5.63
N PHE A 154 17.66 -14.02 6.12
CA PHE A 154 17.72 -13.35 7.43
C PHE A 154 17.14 -11.94 7.36
N ILE A 155 17.42 -11.20 6.27
CA ILE A 155 16.85 -9.87 6.02
C ILE A 155 15.34 -9.96 5.82
N SER A 156 14.88 -10.91 5.00
CA SER A 156 13.49 -11.29 4.80
C SER A 156 12.77 -11.47 6.14
N ALA A 157 13.33 -12.32 7.01
CA ALA A 157 12.78 -12.53 8.34
C ALA A 157 12.74 -11.22 9.15
N GLN A 158 13.83 -10.45 9.18
CA GLN A 158 13.92 -9.21 9.95
C GLN A 158 12.91 -8.15 9.49
N LEU A 159 12.78 -7.96 8.18
CA LEU A 159 11.82 -7.03 7.63
C LEU A 159 10.38 -7.55 7.79
N SER A 160 10.17 -8.87 7.74
CA SER A 160 8.89 -9.48 8.11
C SER A 160 8.53 -9.23 9.59
N TYR A 161 9.48 -9.16 10.52
CA TYR A 161 9.20 -8.70 11.90
C TYR A 161 8.73 -7.24 11.95
N ASP A 162 9.22 -6.38 11.04
CA ASP A 162 8.80 -4.98 10.95
C ASP A 162 7.32 -4.82 10.55
N LEU A 163 6.75 -5.77 9.81
CA LEU A 163 5.32 -5.80 9.46
C LEU A 163 4.40 -5.69 10.69
N PHE A 164 4.83 -6.18 11.86
CA PHE A 164 4.02 -6.20 13.08
C PHE A 164 4.44 -5.20 14.14
N ARG A 165 5.74 -4.94 14.26
CA ARG A 165 6.25 -4.09 15.35
C ARG A 165 6.48 -2.64 14.96
N ASN A 166 6.48 -2.33 13.66
CA ASN A 166 6.85 -1.02 13.16
C ASN A 166 8.20 -0.54 13.74
N ASN A 167 9.15 -1.47 13.91
CA ASN A 167 10.46 -1.19 14.50
C ASN A 167 11.29 -0.25 13.61
N MET A 168 11.15 -0.37 12.30
CA MET A 168 11.91 0.33 11.27
C MET A 168 11.02 1.30 10.48
N LEU A 169 9.77 0.92 10.18
CA LEU A 169 8.86 1.74 9.38
C LEU A 169 7.46 1.79 10.02
N PRO A 170 6.74 2.92 9.97
CA PRO A 170 5.43 3.06 10.61
C PRO A 170 4.33 2.25 9.90
N TYR A 171 3.19 2.11 10.57
CA TYR A 171 2.03 1.35 10.09
C TYR A 171 1.39 1.92 8.83
N SER A 172 1.46 3.24 8.63
CA SER A 172 0.92 3.91 7.45
C SER A 172 1.59 3.46 6.15
N VAL A 173 2.80 2.90 6.25
CA VAL A 173 3.56 2.39 5.12
C VAL A 173 3.12 0.98 4.79
N SER A 174 2.71 0.76 3.54
CA SER A 174 2.37 -0.58 3.06
C SER A 174 3.53 -1.54 3.18
N LYS A 175 3.25 -2.64 3.85
CA LYS A 175 4.18 -3.75 4.04
C LYS A 175 3.92 -4.87 3.04
N PHE A 176 2.96 -4.73 2.13
CA PHE A 176 2.62 -5.76 1.13
C PHE A 176 3.84 -6.18 0.31
N ARG A 177 4.69 -5.21 -0.05
CA ARG A 177 5.90 -5.39 -0.85
C ARG A 177 6.99 -6.21 -0.15
N LEU A 178 7.06 -6.19 1.18
CA LEU A 178 7.96 -7.09 1.91
C LEU A 178 7.62 -8.54 1.68
N ILE A 179 6.32 -8.80 1.76
CA ILE A 179 5.80 -10.13 1.67
C ILE A 179 5.96 -10.67 0.25
N GLU A 180 5.80 -9.82 -0.77
CA GLU A 180 6.02 -10.20 -2.17
C GLU A 180 7.48 -10.59 -2.44
N SER A 181 8.45 -9.79 -2.01
CA SER A 181 9.89 -10.11 -2.14
C SER A 181 10.25 -11.44 -1.44
N ASP A 182 9.67 -11.68 -0.27
CA ASP A 182 9.82 -12.94 0.46
C ASP A 182 9.12 -14.12 -0.24
N TRP A 183 7.96 -13.88 -0.84
CA TRP A 183 7.23 -14.87 -1.62
C TRP A 183 8.00 -15.27 -2.86
N ASP A 184 8.48 -14.31 -3.65
CA ASP A 184 9.24 -14.55 -4.89
C ASP A 184 10.51 -15.36 -4.64
N THR A 185 11.17 -15.12 -3.52
CA THR A 185 12.38 -15.87 -3.14
C THR A 185 12.09 -17.31 -2.71
N GLN A 186 10.89 -17.60 -2.20
CA GLN A 186 10.50 -18.93 -1.75
C GLN A 186 9.57 -19.67 -2.72
N TRP A 187 9.02 -18.96 -3.72
CA TRP A 187 8.01 -19.42 -4.66
C TRP A 187 8.41 -20.70 -5.37
N SER A 188 9.60 -20.74 -5.98
CA SER A 188 10.07 -21.90 -6.75
C SER A 188 10.08 -23.17 -5.90
N ARG A 189 10.48 -23.05 -4.63
CA ARG A 189 10.51 -24.16 -3.69
C ARG A 189 9.09 -24.57 -3.32
N PHE A 190 8.24 -23.63 -2.93
CA PHE A 190 6.86 -23.93 -2.53
C PHE A 190 6.02 -24.48 -3.68
N ASN A 191 6.19 -23.98 -4.90
CA ASN A 191 5.47 -24.45 -6.09
C ASN A 191 5.81 -25.90 -6.44
N ASN A 192 7.09 -26.27 -6.29
CA ASN A 192 7.54 -27.66 -6.48
C ASN A 192 7.01 -28.58 -5.36
N GLU A 193 7.13 -28.16 -4.09
CA GLU A 193 6.63 -28.93 -2.94
C GLU A 193 5.09 -29.10 -2.94
N SER A 194 4.37 -28.21 -3.62
CA SER A 194 2.91 -28.21 -3.70
C SER A 194 2.34 -28.76 -5.01
N GLU A 195 3.18 -29.32 -5.90
CA GLU A 195 2.76 -29.85 -7.21
C GLU A 195 1.97 -28.83 -8.05
N GLY A 196 2.36 -27.56 -8.02
CA GLY A 196 1.67 -26.51 -8.78
C GLY A 196 0.35 -26.01 -8.17
N ARG A 197 -0.10 -26.58 -7.02
CA ARG A 197 -1.33 -26.11 -6.32
C ARG A 197 -1.23 -24.67 -5.87
N LEU A 198 -0.01 -24.13 -5.79
CA LEU A 198 0.22 -22.75 -5.42
C LEU A 198 0.19 -21.76 -6.60
N SER A 199 0.05 -22.23 -7.85
CA SER A 199 0.07 -21.40 -9.07
C SER A 199 -0.89 -20.19 -9.04
N PRO A 200 -2.13 -20.32 -8.51
CA PRO A 200 -3.03 -19.18 -8.40
C PRO A 200 -2.51 -18.08 -7.45
N TYR A 201 -1.67 -18.41 -6.46
CA TYR A 201 -1.12 -17.44 -5.50
C TYR A 201 0.01 -16.61 -6.10
N ASP A 202 0.88 -17.23 -6.89
CA ASP A 202 1.86 -16.50 -7.72
C ASP A 202 1.15 -15.53 -8.66
N LYS A 203 0.11 -15.99 -9.37
CA LYS A 203 -0.68 -15.09 -10.24
C LYS A 203 -1.34 -13.94 -9.49
N ALA A 204 -1.80 -14.17 -8.26
CA ALA A 204 -2.41 -13.13 -7.43
C ALA A 204 -1.37 -12.12 -6.93
N LEU A 205 -0.20 -12.59 -6.50
CA LEU A 205 0.87 -11.75 -5.94
C LEU A 205 1.70 -11.01 -6.99
N ARG A 206 1.71 -11.48 -8.24
CA ARG A 206 2.37 -10.78 -9.34
C ARG A 206 1.85 -9.35 -9.42
N LEU A 207 2.78 -8.43 -9.23
CA LEU A 207 2.53 -7.01 -9.36
C LEU A 207 2.07 -6.68 -10.79
N LYS A 208 1.19 -5.68 -10.94
CA LYS A 208 0.89 -5.10 -12.25
C LYS A 208 2.20 -4.59 -12.87
N ALA A 209 2.33 -4.71 -14.19
CA ALA A 209 3.47 -4.14 -14.91
C ALA A 209 3.53 -2.63 -14.66
N ASN A 210 4.70 -2.12 -14.25
CA ASN A 210 4.95 -0.74 -13.82
C ASN A 210 4.19 -0.29 -12.56
N GLY A 211 4.82 -0.36 -11.39
CA GLY A 211 4.47 0.53 -10.28
C GLY A 211 3.15 0.26 -9.56
N ASP A 212 2.83 -1.01 -9.27
CA ASP A 212 1.65 -1.48 -8.51
C ASP A 212 1.61 -1.02 -7.02
N ASN A 213 2.25 0.11 -6.71
CA ASN A 213 2.44 0.62 -5.36
C ASN A 213 1.14 1.11 -4.74
N VAL A 214 0.28 1.74 -5.55
CA VAL A 214 -1.02 2.26 -5.09
C VAL A 214 -1.93 1.12 -4.66
N ASP A 215 -2.07 0.08 -5.49
CA ASP A 215 -2.87 -1.10 -5.16
C ASP A 215 -2.32 -1.81 -3.92
N CYS A 216 -1.00 -1.93 -3.80
CA CYS A 216 -0.37 -2.51 -2.61
C CYS A 216 -0.69 -1.70 -1.34
N ASP A 217 -0.67 -0.37 -1.41
CA ASP A 217 -1.02 0.50 -0.27
C ASP A 217 -2.49 0.36 0.10
N ILE A 218 -3.35 0.38 -0.91
CA ILE A 218 -4.79 0.25 -0.75
C ILE A 218 -5.16 -1.14 -0.17
N ILE A 219 -4.63 -2.23 -0.72
CA ILE A 219 -4.87 -3.59 -0.23
C ILE A 219 -4.32 -3.78 1.19
N HIS A 220 -3.15 -3.20 1.49
CA HIS A 220 -2.62 -3.19 2.84
C HIS A 220 -3.60 -2.54 3.81
N HIS A 221 -4.08 -1.34 3.51
CA HIS A 221 -5.10 -0.68 4.33
C HIS A 221 -6.42 -1.43 4.35
N ALA A 222 -6.80 -2.17 3.31
CA ALA A 222 -8.00 -3.02 3.32
C ALA A 222 -7.95 -4.08 4.41
N VAL A 223 -6.79 -4.74 4.54
CA VAL A 223 -6.59 -5.87 5.44
C VAL A 223 -6.22 -5.40 6.84
N MET A 224 -5.28 -4.47 6.91
CA MET A 224 -4.71 -3.98 8.16
C MET A 224 -5.50 -2.80 8.72
N GLY A 225 -6.16 -2.01 7.88
CA GLY A 225 -6.94 -0.84 8.30
C GLY A 225 -6.11 0.43 8.27
N PHE A 226 -6.70 1.52 8.75
CA PHE A 226 -5.99 2.78 8.94
C PHE A 226 -5.67 2.95 10.43
N GLU A 227 -4.39 2.95 10.79
CA GLU A 227 -3.99 3.25 12.16
C GLU A 227 -3.89 4.76 12.37
N ASP A 228 -4.56 5.26 13.41
CA ASP A 228 -4.43 6.63 13.90
C ASP A 228 -4.52 6.60 15.43
N ASN A 229 -3.49 7.15 16.09
CA ASN A 229 -3.38 7.18 17.56
C ASN A 229 -3.56 5.80 18.22
N ARG A 230 -2.90 4.75 17.69
CA ARG A 230 -3.00 3.35 18.17
C ARG A 230 -4.41 2.75 18.09
N LYS A 231 -5.29 3.35 17.30
CA LYS A 231 -6.61 2.80 16.97
C LYS A 231 -6.63 2.49 15.49
N THR A 232 -7.16 1.32 15.15
CA THR A 232 -7.34 0.90 13.76
C THR A 232 -8.78 1.17 13.34
N TYR A 233 -8.94 1.90 12.24
CA TYR A 233 -10.22 2.26 11.68
C TYR A 233 -10.49 1.45 10.41
N PRO A 234 -11.75 1.04 10.16
CA PRO A 234 -12.12 0.40 8.92
C PRO A 234 -11.97 1.40 7.76
N VAL A 235 -11.57 0.86 6.61
CA VAL A 235 -11.36 1.65 5.39
C VAL A 235 -12.32 1.20 4.31
N TYR A 236 -12.79 2.15 3.53
CA TYR A 236 -13.51 1.89 2.30
C TYR A 236 -12.58 2.12 1.13
N ILE A 237 -12.56 1.17 0.21
CA ILE A 237 -11.68 1.19 -0.95
C ILE A 237 -12.53 1.14 -2.20
N PHE A 238 -12.37 2.14 -3.05
CA PHE A 238 -12.97 2.15 -4.38
C PHE A 238 -11.92 1.74 -5.39
N THR A 239 -12.21 0.68 -6.14
CA THR A 239 -11.32 0.21 -7.21
C THR A 239 -12.09 -0.16 -8.47
N ALA A 240 -11.47 0.12 -9.62
CA ALA A 240 -12.00 -0.28 -10.93
C ALA A 240 -11.48 -1.67 -11.35
N ASP A 241 -10.63 -2.29 -10.54
CA ASP A 241 -10.11 -3.62 -10.79
C ASP A 241 -11.20 -4.67 -10.63
N SER A 242 -11.05 -5.75 -11.41
CA SER A 242 -11.99 -6.86 -11.33
C SER A 242 -11.90 -7.57 -9.96
N PRO A 243 -13.04 -8.03 -9.41
CA PRO A 243 -13.05 -8.87 -8.20
C PRO A 243 -12.14 -10.11 -8.33
N GLY A 244 -12.01 -10.67 -9.54
CA GLY A 244 -11.14 -11.81 -9.83
C GLY A 244 -9.64 -11.54 -9.66
N ILE A 245 -9.23 -10.28 -9.54
CA ILE A 245 -7.84 -9.88 -9.27
C ILE A 245 -7.68 -9.47 -7.79
N VAL A 246 -8.57 -8.60 -7.30
CA VAL A 246 -8.44 -7.99 -5.96
C VAL A 246 -8.71 -9.01 -4.85
N ILE A 247 -9.72 -9.87 -4.99
CA ILE A 247 -10.09 -10.84 -3.94
C ILE A 247 -8.96 -11.85 -3.70
N PRO A 248 -8.36 -12.48 -4.73
CA PRO A 248 -7.20 -13.36 -4.53
C PRO A 248 -6.02 -12.65 -3.85
N ARG A 249 -5.70 -11.40 -4.24
CA ARG A 249 -4.63 -10.61 -3.61
C ARG A 249 -4.86 -10.42 -2.11
N ILE A 250 -6.07 -10.04 -1.72
CA ILE A 250 -6.45 -9.88 -0.32
C ILE A 250 -6.36 -11.22 0.43
N SER A 251 -6.91 -12.30 -0.14
CA SER A 251 -6.87 -13.64 0.44
C SER A 251 -5.45 -14.09 0.73
N VAL A 252 -4.53 -13.87 -0.22
CA VAL A 252 -3.12 -14.22 -0.08
C VAL A 252 -2.41 -13.33 0.94
N TYR A 253 -2.64 -12.02 0.90
CA TYR A 253 -2.05 -11.09 1.86
C TYR A 253 -2.44 -11.42 3.30
N LYS A 254 -3.72 -11.73 3.55
CA LYS A 254 -4.20 -12.25 4.86
C LYS A 254 -3.44 -13.51 5.28
N GLY A 255 -3.21 -14.43 4.33
CA GLY A 255 -2.51 -15.70 4.59
C GLY A 255 -1.06 -15.48 5.01
N LEU A 256 -0.40 -14.50 4.39
CA LEU A 256 0.99 -14.17 4.65
C LEU A 256 1.16 -13.39 5.95
N VAL A 257 0.28 -12.43 6.23
CA VAL A 257 0.19 -11.78 7.55
C VAL A 257 0.07 -12.86 8.63
N ARG A 258 -0.86 -13.82 8.48
CA ARG A 258 -1.00 -14.93 9.44
C ARG A 258 0.23 -15.82 9.55
N PHE A 259 0.92 -16.08 8.44
CA PHE A 259 2.15 -16.88 8.45
C PHE A 259 3.26 -16.20 9.27
N VAL A 260 3.49 -14.91 9.01
CA VAL A 260 4.49 -14.14 9.76
C VAL A 260 4.08 -14.05 11.24
N ASP A 261 2.81 -13.79 11.53
CA ASP A 261 2.24 -13.79 12.88
C ASP A 261 2.54 -15.08 13.67
N TYR A 262 2.29 -16.25 13.06
CA TYR A 262 2.61 -17.55 13.64
C TYR A 262 4.11 -17.68 14.00
N TRP A 263 4.99 -17.29 13.09
CA TRP A 263 6.43 -17.40 13.32
C TRP A 263 6.91 -16.48 14.44
N ILE A 264 6.38 -15.26 14.54
CA ILE A 264 6.69 -14.35 15.64
C ILE A 264 6.22 -14.93 16.97
N HIS A 265 4.99 -15.46 17.05
CA HIS A 265 4.48 -16.10 18.27
C HIS A 265 5.35 -17.27 18.73
N LYS A 266 5.83 -18.08 17.77
CA LYS A 266 6.65 -19.25 18.05
C LYS A 266 8.06 -18.89 18.53
N THR A 267 8.60 -17.75 18.12
CA THR A 267 9.97 -17.32 18.46
C THR A 267 10.04 -16.32 19.61
N ASN A 268 8.98 -15.54 19.87
CA ASN A 268 9.01 -14.47 20.87
C ASN A 268 7.61 -14.17 21.47
N ALA A 269 7.20 -14.96 22.47
CA ALA A 269 5.87 -14.88 23.09
C ALA A 269 5.57 -13.54 23.81
N SER A 270 6.60 -12.78 24.22
CA SER A 270 6.46 -11.45 24.85
C SER A 270 5.78 -10.41 23.98
N ASP A 271 5.75 -10.65 22.67
CA ASP A 271 5.33 -9.68 21.67
C ASP A 271 3.92 -9.91 21.13
N ALA A 272 3.21 -10.86 21.75
CA ALA A 272 1.78 -11.15 21.58
C ALA A 272 0.88 -9.90 21.58
N LYS A 273 1.25 -8.89 22.37
CA LYS A 273 0.47 -7.65 22.55
C LYS A 273 0.57 -6.66 21.38
N TYR A 274 1.53 -6.84 20.48
CA TYR A 274 1.73 -5.98 19.31
C TYR A 274 1.06 -6.54 18.05
N PHE A 275 0.36 -7.68 18.16
CA PHE A 275 -0.31 -8.28 17.02
C PHE A 275 -1.54 -7.52 16.58
N ILE A 276 -1.58 -7.28 15.28
CA ILE A 276 -2.64 -6.54 14.61
C ILE A 276 -3.81 -7.49 14.42
N LYS A 277 -4.95 -7.16 15.03
CA LYS A 277 -6.23 -7.81 14.70
C LYS A 277 -6.68 -7.27 13.36
N ASN A 278 -6.97 -8.17 12.41
CA ASN A 278 -7.49 -7.81 11.07
C ASN A 278 -8.57 -6.73 11.20
N SER A 279 -8.43 -5.68 10.40
CA SER A 279 -9.45 -4.63 10.35
C SER A 279 -10.55 -4.98 9.35
N GLU A 280 -11.72 -4.37 9.54
CA GLU A 280 -12.92 -4.58 8.75
C GLU A 280 -12.96 -3.63 7.53
N GLY A 281 -12.02 -3.79 6.60
CA GLY A 281 -12.06 -3.06 5.34
C GLY A 281 -13.23 -3.48 4.44
N ILE A 282 -13.76 -2.57 3.63
CA ILE A 282 -14.79 -2.85 2.63
C ILE A 282 -14.27 -2.41 1.26
N ILE A 283 -14.20 -3.36 0.32
CA ILE A 283 -13.91 -3.08 -1.08
C ILE A 283 -15.22 -2.79 -1.82
N VAL A 284 -15.25 -1.71 -2.57
CA VAL A 284 -16.34 -1.27 -3.43
C VAL A 284 -15.84 -1.33 -4.86
N PHE A 285 -16.44 -2.20 -5.67
CA PHE A 285 -16.08 -2.39 -7.06
C PHE A 285 -16.88 -1.43 -7.93
N ILE A 286 -16.16 -0.65 -8.73
CA ILE A 286 -16.72 0.35 -9.63
C ILE A 286 -16.46 -0.08 -11.07
N ASP A 287 -17.49 -0.06 -11.91
CA ASP A 287 -17.32 -0.38 -13.32
C ASP A 287 -16.68 0.79 -14.10
N GLN A 288 -16.43 0.54 -15.38
CA GLN A 288 -15.82 1.52 -16.29
C GLN A 288 -16.72 2.74 -16.58
N LYS A 289 -17.99 2.70 -16.17
CA LYS A 289 -18.99 3.78 -16.30
C LYS A 289 -19.23 4.52 -14.99
N GLY A 290 -18.58 4.12 -13.90
CA GLY A 290 -18.72 4.76 -12.58
C GLY A 290 -19.78 4.12 -11.69
N LYS A 291 -20.36 2.98 -12.08
CA LYS A 291 -21.40 2.31 -11.29
C LYS A 291 -20.82 1.40 -10.23
N VAL A 292 -21.48 1.34 -9.08
CA VAL A 292 -21.16 0.35 -8.04
C VAL A 292 -21.72 -1.00 -8.50
N ILE A 293 -20.83 -1.94 -8.79
CA ILE A 293 -21.20 -3.29 -9.25
C ILE A 293 -21.13 -4.36 -8.15
N GLY A 294 -20.54 -4.02 -7.01
CA GLY A 294 -20.49 -4.92 -5.86
C GLY A 294 -19.72 -4.34 -4.70
N LYS A 295 -19.91 -4.95 -3.54
CA LYS A 295 -19.14 -4.68 -2.32
C LYS A 295 -18.67 -6.00 -1.73
N LYS A 296 -17.50 -6.00 -1.10
CA LYS A 296 -16.99 -7.16 -0.37
C LYS A 296 -16.33 -6.71 0.92
N ASN A 297 -16.84 -7.22 2.05
CA ASN A 297 -16.16 -7.05 3.32
C ASN A 297 -14.92 -7.95 3.34
N VAL A 298 -13.77 -7.40 3.71
CA VAL A 298 -12.49 -8.10 3.76
C VAL A 298 -12.51 -9.25 4.77
N THR A 299 -13.34 -9.18 5.81
CA THR A 299 -13.51 -10.27 6.79
C THR A 299 -14.11 -11.52 6.14
N GLU A 300 -14.99 -11.36 5.16
CA GLU A 300 -15.64 -12.45 4.42
C GLU A 300 -14.76 -13.08 3.34
N ILE A 301 -13.64 -12.43 2.99
CA ILE A 301 -12.69 -13.01 2.04
C ILE A 301 -11.92 -14.11 2.77
N PRO A 302 -12.00 -15.39 2.34
CA PRO A 302 -11.29 -16.46 3.03
C PRO A 302 -9.79 -16.18 3.03
N THR A 303 -9.14 -16.46 4.14
CA THR A 303 -7.68 -16.39 4.21
C THR A 303 -7.09 -17.57 3.45
N PHE A 304 -6.17 -17.32 2.52
CA PHE A 304 -5.50 -18.40 1.81
C PHE A 304 -4.66 -19.27 2.77
N GLY A 305 -4.72 -20.59 2.56
CA GLY A 305 -3.95 -21.59 3.30
C GLY A 305 -4.62 -21.97 4.63
N LYS A 306 -4.25 -23.12 5.17
CA LYS A 306 -4.63 -23.49 6.55
C LYS A 306 -3.79 -22.67 7.54
N ALA A 307 -4.32 -22.45 8.74
CA ALA A 307 -3.50 -21.93 9.83
C ALA A 307 -2.30 -22.88 10.04
N PRO A 308 -1.07 -22.35 10.16
CA PRO A 308 0.11 -23.16 10.47
C PRO A 308 0.01 -23.88 11.81
#